data_AF-A0A437GUP1-F1
#
_entry.id   AF-A0A437GUP1-F1
#
_cell.length_a   1.000
_cell.length_b   1.000
_cell.length_c   1.000
_cell.angle_alpha   90.00
_cell.angle_beta   90.00
_cell.angle_gamma   90.00
#
_symmetry.space_group_name_H-M   'P 1'
#
loop_
_entity.id
_entity.type
_entity.pdbx_description
1 polymer ?
#
loop_
_entity_poly.entity_id
_entity_poly.type
_entity_poly.pdbx_seq_one_letter_code
_entity_poly.pdbx_strand_id
1 'polypeptide(L)'
;MAAILLTACGGDGDGGDSPTMMPSPTPTATPTASPTPAGFDVSACLTQEVAPGVSVASLVVPDTLTLDLAAASGFPNGRRLPDQVIDVTLAVIFLDLGVHSATTLAGVPVNPPGNDVQYRPVFPYLAAAQGSPPLATGGASTFDFRSDASSAYVRVDRMGMPAVATALIGSDQKTAYNDADPADDANGDFVPELTEQLTGLTNALADDLVGLGLTPCAKPAG
;
A
#
# COMPACT_ATOMS: atom_id res chain seq x y z
N MET A 1 12.29 -44.03 -20.18
CA MET A 1 10.86 -44.37 -20.18
C MET A 1 10.51 -44.98 -18.83
N ALA A 2 9.80 -44.23 -18.00
CA ALA A 2 8.89 -44.73 -16.96
C ALA A 2 8.27 -43.49 -16.29
N ALA A 3 6.98 -43.27 -16.53
CA ALA A 3 6.20 -42.21 -15.92
C ALA A 3 5.87 -42.58 -14.47
N ILE A 4 5.91 -41.62 -13.56
CA ILE A 4 5.40 -41.77 -12.21
C ILE A 4 4.16 -40.88 -12.08
N LEU A 5 3.02 -41.54 -11.93
CA LEU A 5 1.70 -40.99 -11.64
C LEU A 5 1.68 -40.49 -10.18
N LEU A 6 1.20 -39.26 -9.96
CA LEU A 6 0.79 -38.81 -8.63
C LEU A 6 -0.61 -39.38 -8.32
N THR A 7 -0.68 -40.36 -7.42
CA THR A 7 -1.92 -40.76 -6.76
C THR A 7 -2.12 -39.89 -5.51
N ALA A 8 -3.19 -39.10 -5.53
CA ALA A 8 -3.78 -38.48 -4.34
C ALA A 8 -4.61 -39.52 -3.56
N CYS A 9 -4.62 -39.41 -2.22
CA CYS A 9 -5.61 -39.92 -1.27
C CYS A 9 -5.28 -39.23 0.09
N GLY A 10 -6.17 -38.59 0.83
CA GLY A 10 -7.54 -39.01 1.15
C GLY A 10 -7.43 -40.19 2.13
N GLY A 11 -7.28 -39.92 3.43
CA GLY A 11 -7.05 -40.94 4.45
C GLY A 11 -8.14 -40.93 5.51
N ASP A 12 -9.06 -41.88 5.39
CA ASP A 12 -9.88 -42.39 6.49
C ASP A 12 -8.99 -43.17 7.47
N GLY A 13 -9.29 -43.03 8.76
CA GLY A 13 -8.51 -43.61 9.84
C GLY A 13 -8.66 -45.12 9.96
N ASP A 14 -7.55 -45.78 10.28
CA ASP A 14 -7.55 -46.94 11.17
C ASP A 14 -6.15 -47.12 11.80
N GLY A 15 -6.16 -47.47 13.09
CA GLY A 15 -5.02 -47.40 13.99
C GLY A 15 -3.86 -48.34 13.66
N GLY A 16 -2.65 -47.81 13.81
CA GLY A 16 -1.39 -48.56 13.79
C GLY A 16 -0.27 -47.67 14.33
N ASP A 17 0.11 -47.90 15.59
CA ASP A 17 1.11 -47.16 16.34
C ASP A 17 2.49 -47.19 15.63
N SER A 18 2.94 -46.04 15.15
CA SER A 18 4.31 -45.81 14.68
C SER A 18 4.74 -44.44 15.21
N PRO A 19 5.90 -44.32 15.88
CA PRO A 19 6.30 -43.05 16.47
C PRO A 19 6.60 -42.07 15.35
N THR A 20 5.69 -41.12 15.16
CA THR A 20 5.88 -39.94 14.32
C THR A 20 7.01 -39.11 14.93
N MET A 21 8.16 -39.06 14.25
CA MET A 21 9.20 -38.10 14.59
C MET A 21 8.67 -36.69 14.32
N MET A 22 8.31 -35.97 15.38
CA MET A 22 8.00 -34.55 15.29
C MET A 22 9.22 -33.78 14.78
N PRO A 23 9.07 -32.82 13.85
CA PRO A 23 10.14 -31.88 13.59
C PRO A 23 10.46 -31.11 14.87
N SER A 24 11.75 -30.98 15.18
CA SER A 24 12.22 -30.18 16.30
C SER A 24 11.67 -28.75 16.18
N PRO A 25 11.12 -28.14 17.25
CA PRO A 25 10.61 -26.78 17.16
C PRO A 25 11.76 -25.85 16.76
N THR A 26 11.57 -25.14 15.65
CA THR A 26 12.38 -23.95 15.33
C THR A 26 12.34 -23.03 16.55
N PRO A 27 13.48 -22.52 17.04
CA PRO A 27 13.45 -21.56 18.14
C PRO A 27 12.56 -20.38 17.74
N THR A 28 11.43 -20.24 18.43
CA THR A 28 10.58 -19.06 18.36
C THR A 28 11.45 -17.87 18.69
N ALA A 29 11.55 -16.90 17.77
CA ALA A 29 12.18 -15.63 18.07
C ALA A 29 11.58 -15.10 19.37
N THR A 30 12.42 -14.87 20.38
CA THR A 30 11.97 -14.24 21.61
C THR A 30 11.37 -12.89 21.23
N PRO A 31 10.10 -12.60 21.58
CA PRO A 31 9.57 -11.27 21.35
C PRO A 31 10.47 -10.30 22.10
N THR A 32 11.15 -9.43 21.35
CA THR A 32 11.81 -8.25 21.90
C THR A 32 10.77 -7.56 22.77
N ALA A 33 11.15 -7.20 24.00
CA ALA A 33 10.25 -6.50 24.90
C ALA A 33 9.72 -5.27 24.17
N SER A 34 8.41 -5.27 23.89
CA SER A 34 7.71 -4.13 23.31
C SER A 34 7.93 -2.96 24.27
N PRO A 35 8.57 -1.87 23.82
CA PRO A 35 8.74 -0.71 24.68
C PRO A 35 7.36 -0.22 25.08
N THR A 36 7.26 0.23 26.33
CA THR A 36 6.11 0.99 26.83
C THR A 36 5.72 2.01 25.75
N PRO A 37 4.45 2.10 25.31
CA PRO A 37 4.03 3.09 24.34
C PRO A 37 4.38 4.48 24.89
N ALA A 38 5.50 5.04 24.45
CA ALA A 38 5.64 6.48 24.44
C ALA A 38 4.54 6.94 23.49
N GLY A 39 3.62 7.80 23.94
CA GLY A 39 2.76 8.47 22.98
C GLY A 39 3.67 9.13 21.96
N PHE A 40 3.39 9.03 20.66
CA PHE A 40 4.16 9.73 19.64
C PHE A 40 3.37 10.94 19.14
N ASP A 41 4.05 12.07 18.97
CA ASP A 41 3.54 13.22 18.21
C ASP A 41 3.93 13.05 16.74
N VAL A 42 2.92 12.86 15.88
CA VAL A 42 3.05 12.68 14.44
C VAL A 42 2.97 13.99 13.66
N SER A 43 2.79 15.14 14.31
CA SER A 43 2.68 16.44 13.64
C SER A 43 3.90 16.75 12.76
N ALA A 44 5.10 16.36 13.20
CA ALA A 44 6.34 16.48 12.43
C ALA A 44 6.30 15.66 11.12
N CYS A 45 5.64 14.50 11.10
CA CYS A 45 5.50 13.66 9.92
C CYS A 45 4.59 14.30 8.86
N LEU A 46 3.54 15.00 9.29
CA LEU A 46 2.57 15.63 8.39
C LEU A 46 3.07 16.97 7.84
N THR A 47 3.88 17.69 8.62
CA THR A 47 4.35 19.04 8.29
C THR A 47 5.69 19.10 7.58
N GLN A 48 6.46 18.01 7.56
CA GLN A 48 7.70 17.93 6.77
C GLN A 48 7.41 18.08 5.27
N GLU A 49 8.41 18.59 4.54
CA GLU A 49 8.31 18.82 3.09
C GLU A 49 8.96 17.69 2.29
N VAL A 50 8.28 17.23 1.25
CA VAL A 50 8.83 16.30 0.24
C VAL A 50 9.53 17.03 -0.91
N ALA A 51 9.18 18.30 -1.10
CA ALA A 51 9.69 19.23 -2.08
C ALA A 51 9.41 20.66 -1.58
N PRO A 52 10.14 21.68 -2.04
CA PRO A 52 9.94 23.05 -1.57
C PRO A 52 8.48 23.50 -1.65
N GLY A 53 7.87 23.80 -0.50
CA GLY A 53 6.48 24.24 -0.38
C GLY A 53 5.42 23.14 -0.54
N VAL A 54 5.82 21.86 -0.55
CA VAL A 54 4.91 20.70 -0.63
C VAL A 54 5.09 19.85 0.62
N SER A 55 4.16 20.00 1.56
CA SER A 55 4.13 19.19 2.78
C SER A 55 3.59 17.79 2.52
N VAL A 56 3.93 16.83 3.38
CA VAL A 56 3.34 15.49 3.35
C VAL A 56 1.82 15.54 3.42
N ALA A 57 1.25 16.37 4.30
CA ALA A 57 -0.19 16.57 4.39
C ALA A 57 -0.81 17.00 3.05
N SER A 58 -0.16 17.91 2.32
CA SER A 58 -0.67 18.39 1.01
C SER A 58 -0.62 17.34 -0.11
N LEU A 59 0.16 16.26 0.06
CA LEU A 59 0.17 15.14 -0.87
C LEU A 59 -0.96 14.15 -0.64
N VAL A 60 -1.42 14.01 0.61
CA VAL A 60 -2.44 13.03 1.01
C VAL A 60 -3.83 13.63 1.17
N VAL A 61 -3.92 14.95 1.34
CA VAL A 61 -5.16 15.71 1.51
C VAL A 61 -5.16 16.88 0.52
N PRO A 62 -6.08 16.90 -0.47
CA PRO A 62 -7.11 15.89 -0.72
C PRO A 62 -6.56 14.64 -1.43
N ASP A 63 -7.24 13.51 -1.27
CA ASP A 63 -6.85 12.23 -1.88
C ASP A 63 -7.13 12.24 -3.39
N THR A 64 -6.20 12.82 -4.14
CA THR A 64 -6.32 13.01 -5.58
C THR A 64 -5.02 12.66 -6.28
N LEU A 65 -5.12 12.01 -7.44
CA LEU A 65 -3.96 11.81 -8.30
C LEU A 65 -3.73 13.06 -9.13
N THR A 66 -2.63 13.77 -8.84
CA THR A 66 -2.25 15.00 -9.55
C THR A 66 -1.29 14.72 -10.70
N LEU A 67 -1.42 15.51 -11.76
CA LEU A 67 -0.57 15.43 -12.95
C LEU A 67 -0.04 16.82 -13.31
N ASP A 68 1.28 16.95 -13.29
CA ASP A 68 2.01 18.01 -13.96
C ASP A 68 2.50 17.49 -15.32
N LEU A 69 1.91 18.05 -16.38
CA LEU A 69 2.23 17.68 -17.77
C LEU A 69 3.61 18.17 -18.23
N ALA A 70 4.26 19.05 -17.47
CA ALA A 70 5.63 19.50 -17.72
C ALA A 70 6.69 18.65 -17.00
N ALA A 71 6.29 17.83 -16.03
CA ALA A 71 7.19 16.97 -15.26
C ALA A 71 7.24 15.54 -15.84
N ALA A 72 8.32 14.82 -15.50
CA ALA A 72 8.40 13.40 -15.83
C ALA A 72 7.28 12.62 -15.13
N SER A 73 6.64 11.68 -15.83
CA SER A 73 5.61 10.82 -15.23
C SER A 73 6.20 9.94 -14.13
N GLY A 74 5.39 9.50 -13.18
CA GLY A 74 5.79 8.60 -12.10
C GLY A 74 5.43 9.18 -10.74
N PHE A 75 5.20 8.33 -9.76
CA PHE A 75 4.69 8.75 -8.46
C PHE A 75 5.61 9.79 -7.78
N PRO A 76 5.08 10.94 -7.33
CA PRO A 76 3.65 11.30 -7.21
C PRO A 76 3.01 11.97 -8.44
N ASN A 77 3.77 12.30 -9.49
CA ASN A 77 3.23 12.82 -10.77
C ASN A 77 2.56 11.71 -11.60
N GLY A 78 1.37 11.30 -11.16
CA GLY A 78 0.70 10.11 -11.65
C GLY A 78 1.26 8.83 -11.02
N ARG A 79 1.09 7.70 -11.70
CA ARG A 79 1.70 6.42 -11.33
C ARG A 79 2.06 5.66 -12.59
N ARG A 80 3.29 5.18 -12.66
CA ARG A 80 3.67 4.14 -13.62
C ARG A 80 3.35 2.78 -13.01
N LEU A 81 3.15 1.80 -13.87
CA LEU A 81 2.93 0.40 -13.46
C LEU A 81 3.99 -0.15 -12.49
N PRO A 82 5.31 0.10 -12.67
CA PRO A 82 6.32 -0.39 -11.75
C PRO A 82 6.54 0.48 -10.50
N ASP A 83 5.81 1.58 -10.32
CA ASP A 83 6.05 2.45 -9.17
C ASP A 83 5.64 1.75 -7.86
N GLN A 84 6.56 1.68 -6.90
CA GLN A 84 6.35 1.11 -5.56
C GLN A 84 5.60 2.11 -4.66
N VAL A 85 4.36 2.43 -5.05
CA VAL A 85 3.56 3.52 -4.47
C VAL A 85 3.35 3.35 -2.97
N ILE A 86 3.08 2.12 -2.52
CA ILE A 86 2.86 1.84 -1.10
C ILE A 86 4.13 2.10 -0.32
N ASP A 87 5.28 1.56 -0.73
CA ASP A 87 6.54 1.73 -0.03
C ASP A 87 7.00 3.19 0.02
N VAL A 88 6.82 3.92 -1.08
CA VAL A 88 7.14 5.36 -1.12
C VAL A 88 6.22 6.13 -0.18
N THR A 89 4.91 5.84 -0.18
CA THR A 89 3.97 6.54 0.71
C THR A 89 4.27 6.21 2.18
N LEU A 90 4.53 4.94 2.52
CA LEU A 90 4.90 4.53 3.87
C LEU A 90 6.20 5.19 4.35
N ALA A 91 7.20 5.31 3.48
CA ALA A 91 8.44 6.01 3.81
C ALA A 91 8.17 7.49 4.11
N VAL A 92 7.34 8.14 3.30
CA VAL A 92 6.98 9.55 3.45
C VAL A 92 6.20 9.84 4.74
N ILE A 93 5.30 8.95 5.16
CA ILE A 93 4.48 9.17 6.37
C ILE A 93 5.18 8.76 7.67
N PHE A 94 6.16 7.84 7.63
CA PHE A 94 6.82 7.33 8.84
C PHE A 94 8.25 7.81 9.05
N LEU A 95 9.01 8.09 7.99
CA LEU A 95 10.43 8.42 8.11
C LEU A 95 10.67 9.94 8.12
N ASP A 96 11.72 10.33 8.82
CA ASP A 96 12.29 11.68 8.77
C ASP A 96 12.95 11.90 7.41
N LEU A 97 12.33 12.73 6.56
CA LEU A 97 12.81 12.99 5.20
C LEU A 97 14.09 13.86 5.16
N GLY A 98 14.50 14.45 6.29
CA GLY A 98 15.82 15.07 6.44
C GLY A 98 16.95 14.05 6.58
N VAL A 99 16.61 12.80 6.92
CA VAL A 99 17.58 11.70 7.13
C VAL A 99 17.46 10.63 6.04
N HIS A 100 16.22 10.27 5.67
CA HIS A 100 15.91 9.17 4.76
C HIS A 100 15.27 9.69 3.48
N SER A 101 15.52 9.01 2.36
CA SER A 101 14.83 9.32 1.10
C SER A 101 13.38 8.81 1.11
N ALA A 102 12.50 9.43 0.31
CA ALA A 102 11.14 8.95 0.09
C ALA A 102 11.08 7.52 -0.52
N THR A 103 12.18 7.02 -1.08
CA THR A 103 12.27 5.66 -1.66
C THR A 103 12.97 4.66 -0.75
N THR A 104 13.27 5.01 0.51
CA THR A 104 14.05 4.16 1.41
C THR A 104 13.41 2.79 1.63
N LEU A 105 12.10 2.74 1.91
CA LEU A 105 11.39 1.46 2.07
C LEU A 105 11.24 0.70 0.74
N ALA A 106 11.13 1.41 -0.38
CA ALA A 106 11.09 0.82 -1.72
C ALA A 106 12.42 0.15 -2.12
N GLY A 107 13.51 0.48 -1.44
CA GLY A 107 14.82 -0.17 -1.59
C GLY A 107 14.98 -1.45 -0.77
N VAL A 108 14.04 -1.76 0.11
CA VAL A 108 14.07 -3.00 0.91
C VAL A 108 13.57 -4.16 0.04
N PRO A 109 14.32 -5.29 -0.07
CA PRO A 109 14.01 -6.37 -1.00
C PRO A 109 12.89 -7.30 -0.48
N VAL A 110 11.78 -6.72 -0.01
CA VAL A 110 10.58 -7.44 0.44
C VAL A 110 9.49 -7.52 -0.62
N ASN A 111 9.55 -6.65 -1.63
CA ASN A 111 8.65 -6.72 -2.77
C ASN A 111 9.06 -7.81 -3.75
N PRO A 112 8.10 -8.40 -4.49
CA PRO A 112 8.42 -9.20 -5.66
C PRO A 112 9.34 -8.42 -6.61
N PRO A 113 10.33 -9.07 -7.25
CA PRO A 113 11.32 -8.38 -8.08
C PRO A 113 10.71 -7.70 -9.32
N GLY A 114 9.44 -7.99 -9.63
CA GLY A 114 8.68 -7.34 -10.67
C GLY A 114 7.36 -8.07 -10.89
N ASN A 115 6.58 -7.60 -11.87
CA ASN A 115 5.38 -8.27 -12.32
C ASN A 115 5.70 -9.64 -12.94
N ASP A 116 4.81 -10.62 -12.75
CA ASP A 116 4.98 -12.00 -13.25
C ASP A 116 5.26 -12.07 -14.76
N VAL A 117 4.64 -11.15 -15.52
CA VAL A 117 4.91 -10.94 -16.94
C VAL A 117 5.41 -9.52 -17.13
N GLN A 118 6.55 -9.36 -17.78
CA GLN A 118 7.13 -8.04 -18.02
C GLN A 118 6.16 -7.09 -18.73
N TYR A 119 6.13 -5.84 -18.28
CA TYR A 119 5.38 -4.78 -18.94
C TYR A 119 5.92 -4.55 -20.36
N ARG A 120 5.01 -4.25 -21.28
CA ARG A 120 5.34 -3.98 -22.68
C ARG A 120 5.75 -2.51 -22.82
N PRO A 121 6.74 -2.18 -23.66
CA PRO A 121 7.18 -0.81 -23.88
C PRO A 121 6.20 0.00 -24.76
N VAL A 122 5.21 -0.68 -25.35
CA VAL A 122 4.18 -0.08 -26.21
C VAL A 122 2.80 -0.54 -25.76
N PHE A 123 1.81 0.30 -25.99
CA PHE A 123 0.42 -0.01 -25.68
C PHE A 123 -0.08 -1.28 -26.40
N PRO A 124 -0.89 -2.15 -25.75
CA PRO A 124 -1.23 -2.13 -24.33
C PRO A 124 -0.05 -2.56 -23.44
N TYR A 125 0.25 -1.75 -22.41
CA TYR A 125 1.42 -1.90 -21.54
C TYR A 125 1.37 -3.15 -20.64
N LEU A 126 0.17 -3.63 -20.32
CA LEU A 126 -0.06 -4.84 -19.54
C LEU A 126 -0.07 -6.08 -20.43
N ALA A 127 0.32 -7.22 -19.85
CA ALA A 127 0.14 -8.52 -20.47
C ALA A 127 -1.36 -8.88 -20.57
N ALA A 128 -1.67 -9.94 -21.32
CA ALA A 128 -3.02 -10.49 -21.31
C ALA A 128 -3.41 -10.90 -19.87
N ALA A 129 -4.67 -10.66 -19.51
CA ALA A 129 -5.19 -11.08 -18.22
C ALA A 129 -5.08 -12.61 -18.08
N GLN A 130 -4.82 -13.06 -16.85
CA GLN A 130 -4.83 -14.49 -16.55
C GLN A 130 -6.25 -15.05 -16.77
N GLY A 131 -6.34 -16.20 -17.44
CA GLY A 131 -7.60 -16.88 -17.75
C GLY A 131 -8.09 -16.66 -19.18
N SER A 132 -9.38 -16.90 -19.39
CA SER A 132 -10.03 -16.81 -20.70
C SER A 132 -11.16 -15.77 -20.68
N PRO A 133 -10.87 -14.49 -20.37
CA PRO A 133 -11.89 -13.45 -20.45
C PRO A 133 -12.43 -13.40 -21.88
N PRO A 134 -13.72 -13.03 -22.07
CA PRO A 134 -14.25 -12.78 -23.40
C PRO A 134 -13.39 -11.73 -24.10
N LEU A 135 -12.65 -12.14 -25.13
CA LEU A 135 -11.88 -11.24 -25.97
C LEU A 135 -12.77 -10.76 -27.12
N ALA A 136 -12.69 -9.48 -27.46
CA ALA A 136 -13.35 -8.97 -28.65
C ALA A 136 -12.79 -9.71 -29.88
N THR A 137 -13.67 -10.33 -30.67
CA THR A 137 -13.31 -11.14 -31.85
C THR A 137 -12.92 -10.30 -33.09
N GLY A 138 -12.78 -8.98 -32.93
CA GLY A 138 -12.28 -8.05 -33.92
C GLY A 138 -11.79 -6.78 -33.25
N GLY A 139 -10.94 -6.00 -33.92
CA GLY A 139 -10.50 -4.68 -33.44
C GLY A 139 -11.73 -3.80 -33.23
N ALA A 140 -12.19 -3.67 -32.00
CA ALA A 140 -13.39 -2.92 -31.68
C ALA A 140 -13.18 -1.46 -32.08
N SER A 141 -13.85 -1.02 -33.15
CA SER A 141 -13.90 0.38 -33.57
C SER A 141 -15.15 1.09 -33.05
N THR A 142 -16.08 0.35 -32.45
CA THR A 142 -17.30 0.84 -31.82
C THR A 142 -17.21 0.64 -30.31
N PHE A 143 -16.59 1.60 -29.64
CA PHE A 143 -16.68 1.73 -28.20
C PHE A 143 -17.89 2.61 -27.87
N ASP A 144 -18.82 2.07 -27.09
CA ASP A 144 -19.92 2.86 -26.51
C ASP A 144 -19.44 3.47 -25.20
N PHE A 145 -18.83 4.65 -25.29
CA PHE A 145 -18.44 5.40 -24.11
C PHE A 145 -19.65 6.13 -23.55
N ARG A 146 -19.98 5.88 -22.28
CA ARG A 146 -21.03 6.63 -21.60
C ARG A 146 -20.73 8.12 -21.64
N SER A 147 -21.71 8.91 -22.07
CA SER A 147 -21.62 10.37 -22.17
C SER A 147 -22.37 11.08 -21.04
N ASP A 148 -22.83 10.35 -20.02
CA ASP A 148 -23.49 10.92 -18.86
C ASP A 148 -22.55 11.87 -18.11
N ALA A 149 -23.12 12.90 -17.50
CA ALA A 149 -22.36 13.82 -16.64
C ALA A 149 -21.73 13.05 -15.47
N SER A 150 -20.63 13.58 -14.90
CA SER A 150 -19.96 12.96 -13.76
C SER A 150 -20.89 12.73 -12.56
N SER A 151 -21.89 13.60 -12.38
CA SER A 151 -22.92 13.51 -11.35
C SER A 151 -23.87 12.31 -11.51
N ALA A 152 -23.86 11.62 -12.66
CA ALA A 152 -24.61 10.39 -12.87
C ALA A 152 -23.88 9.15 -12.32
N TYR A 153 -22.63 9.29 -11.89
CA TYR A 153 -21.85 8.22 -11.29
C TYR A 153 -21.80 8.36 -9.77
N VAL A 154 -21.80 7.22 -9.10
CA VAL A 154 -21.58 7.13 -7.65
C VAL A 154 -20.12 6.76 -7.45
N ARG A 155 -19.45 7.44 -6.51
CA ARG A 155 -18.14 7.01 -6.06
C ARG A 155 -18.24 5.68 -5.34
N VAL A 156 -17.31 4.80 -5.62
CA VAL A 156 -17.22 3.49 -4.94
C VAL A 156 -15.94 3.39 -4.12
N ASP A 157 -14.90 4.11 -4.54
CA ASP A 157 -13.57 3.98 -3.96
C ASP A 157 -12.72 5.21 -4.25
N ARG A 158 -11.75 5.44 -3.36
CA ARG A 158 -10.83 6.58 -3.44
C ARG A 158 -9.39 6.07 -3.35
N MET A 159 -8.69 6.20 -4.47
CA MET A 159 -7.36 5.63 -4.69
C MET A 159 -6.37 6.68 -5.23
N GLY A 160 -6.55 7.93 -4.79
CA GLY A 160 -5.65 9.05 -5.09
C GLY A 160 -4.28 8.90 -4.42
N MET A 161 -4.22 8.14 -3.33
CA MET A 161 -3.06 7.77 -2.51
C MET A 161 -3.37 6.41 -1.85
N PRO A 162 -3.05 5.28 -2.51
CA PRO A 162 -3.51 3.95 -2.13
C PRO A 162 -3.21 3.56 -0.68
N ALA A 163 -2.07 4.00 -0.12
CA ALA A 163 -1.74 3.70 1.27
C ALA A 163 -2.63 4.43 2.28
N VAL A 164 -3.18 5.59 1.93
CA VAL A 164 -4.04 6.40 2.83
C VAL A 164 -5.35 5.67 3.09
N ALA A 165 -6.14 5.37 2.04
CA ALA A 165 -7.38 4.62 2.18
C ALA A 165 -7.17 3.21 2.77
N THR A 166 -6.02 2.59 2.49
CA THR A 166 -5.71 1.23 2.96
C THR A 166 -5.34 1.20 4.44
N ALA A 167 -4.40 2.04 4.87
CA ALA A 167 -3.74 1.95 6.18
C ALA A 167 -4.11 3.08 7.15
N LEU A 168 -4.48 4.26 6.65
CA LEU A 168 -4.74 5.45 7.48
C LEU A 168 -6.23 5.78 7.65
N ILE A 169 -7.11 4.97 7.05
CA ILE A 169 -8.56 5.06 7.27
C ILE A 169 -9.03 3.77 7.95
N GLY A 170 -9.54 3.93 9.18
CA GLY A 170 -10.13 2.87 9.99
C GLY A 170 -11.32 2.20 9.30
N SER A 171 -11.54 0.92 9.62
CA SER A 171 -12.55 0.08 8.96
C SER A 171 -13.98 0.63 9.06
N ASP A 172 -14.30 1.30 10.16
CA ASP A 172 -15.57 1.97 10.42
C ASP A 172 -15.75 3.25 9.59
N GLN A 173 -14.66 3.92 9.22
CA GLN A 173 -14.67 5.14 8.42
C GLN A 173 -14.46 4.90 6.92
N LYS A 174 -14.06 3.68 6.49
CA LYS A 174 -13.79 3.37 5.07
C LYS A 174 -14.93 3.71 4.13
N THR A 175 -16.17 3.35 4.48
CA THR A 175 -17.34 3.65 3.63
C THR A 175 -17.56 5.16 3.54
N ALA A 176 -17.57 5.87 4.67
CA ALA A 176 -17.74 7.32 4.69
C ALA A 176 -16.64 8.04 3.91
N TYR A 177 -15.38 7.58 4.05
CA TYR A 177 -14.26 8.07 3.28
C TYR A 177 -14.47 7.87 1.78
N ASN A 178 -14.74 6.64 1.34
CA ASN A 178 -14.92 6.29 -0.07
C ASN A 178 -16.11 7.02 -0.72
N ASP A 179 -17.16 7.31 0.04
CA ASP A 179 -18.34 8.03 -0.42
C ASP A 179 -18.15 9.56 -0.43
N ALA A 180 -17.14 10.12 0.23
CA ALA A 180 -16.92 11.57 0.38
C ALA A 180 -16.18 12.25 -0.78
N ASP A 181 -16.39 13.56 -0.95
CA ASP A 181 -15.77 14.38 -1.99
C ASP A 181 -14.33 14.76 -1.63
N PRO A 182 -13.43 14.94 -2.63
CA PRO A 182 -12.11 15.52 -2.37
C PRO A 182 -12.18 16.89 -1.67
N ALA A 183 -13.28 17.63 -1.85
CA ALA A 183 -13.51 18.88 -1.13
C ALA A 183 -13.66 18.66 0.40
N ASP A 184 -14.19 17.52 0.83
CA ASP A 184 -14.39 17.17 2.24
C ASP A 184 -13.03 16.90 2.92
N ASP A 185 -12.07 16.29 2.22
CA ASP A 185 -10.71 16.20 2.77
C ASP A 185 -10.07 17.58 2.92
N ALA A 186 -10.26 18.46 1.93
CA ALA A 186 -9.72 19.81 1.96
C ALA A 186 -10.32 20.64 3.10
N ASN A 187 -11.54 20.30 3.53
CA ASN A 187 -12.18 20.84 4.73
C ASN A 187 -11.62 20.23 6.04
N GLY A 188 -10.86 19.14 5.94
CA GLY A 188 -10.21 18.47 7.05
C GLY A 188 -11.04 17.35 7.68
N ASP A 189 -12.12 16.91 7.04
CA ASP A 189 -13.13 16.00 7.64
C ASP A 189 -12.52 14.66 8.09
N PHE A 190 -11.49 14.18 7.39
CA PHE A 190 -10.77 12.94 7.71
C PHE A 190 -9.43 13.13 8.42
N VAL A 191 -8.98 14.38 8.65
CA VAL A 191 -7.71 14.65 9.33
C VAL A 191 -7.64 14.03 10.74
N PRO A 192 -8.70 14.06 11.57
CA PRO A 192 -8.68 13.38 12.86
C PRO A 192 -8.44 11.87 12.73
N GLU A 193 -9.14 11.20 11.81
CA GLU A 193 -8.99 9.77 11.53
C GLU A 193 -7.56 9.44 11.07
N LEU A 194 -7.05 10.19 10.09
CA LEU A 194 -5.69 10.03 9.57
C LEU A 194 -4.64 10.17 10.68
N THR A 195 -4.83 11.15 11.57
CA THR A 195 -3.93 11.42 12.69
C THR A 195 -3.99 10.30 13.72
N GLU A 196 -5.20 9.82 14.04
CA GLU A 196 -5.41 8.70 14.97
C GLU A 196 -4.74 7.42 14.47
N GLN A 197 -5.02 7.02 13.21
CA GLN A 197 -4.41 5.83 12.62
C GLN A 197 -2.90 5.96 12.50
N LEU A 198 -2.39 7.10 12.05
CA LEU A 198 -0.94 7.33 11.94
C LEU A 198 -0.27 7.24 13.32
N THR A 199 -0.88 7.81 14.36
CA THR A 199 -0.37 7.72 15.73
C THR A 199 -0.39 6.27 16.23
N GLY A 200 -1.49 5.54 16.00
CA GLY A 200 -1.61 4.13 16.38
C GLY A 200 -0.55 3.25 15.71
N LEU A 201 -0.35 3.41 14.40
CA LEU A 201 0.69 2.69 13.66
C LEU A 201 2.09 3.11 14.09
N THR A 202 2.33 4.39 14.36
CA THR A 202 3.62 4.87 14.86
C THR A 202 3.95 4.24 16.21
N ASN A 203 3.00 4.22 17.15
CA ASN A 203 3.18 3.56 18.44
C ASN A 203 3.52 2.07 18.29
N ALA A 204 2.98 1.41 17.27
CA ALA A 204 3.18 -0.01 17.01
C ALA A 204 4.49 -0.33 16.27
N LEU A 205 5.03 0.61 15.49
CA LEU A 205 6.14 0.36 14.54
C LEU A 205 7.40 1.17 14.84
N ALA A 206 7.36 2.21 15.68
CA ALA A 206 8.49 3.12 15.87
C ALA A 206 9.74 2.40 16.40
N ASP A 207 9.57 1.44 17.31
CA ASP A 207 10.67 0.64 17.85
C ASP A 207 11.27 -0.30 16.81
N ASP A 208 10.43 -0.94 15.99
CA ASP A 208 10.87 -1.75 14.86
C ASP A 208 11.66 -0.91 13.84
N LEU A 209 11.14 0.27 13.47
CA LEU A 209 11.83 1.20 12.57
C LEU A 209 13.19 1.62 13.11
N VAL A 210 13.26 1.99 14.41
CA VAL A 210 14.53 2.32 15.07
C VAL A 210 15.46 1.12 15.15
N GLY A 211 14.94 -0.07 15.42
CA GLY A 211 15.69 -1.33 15.44
C GLY A 211 16.32 -1.67 14.08
N LEU A 212 15.68 -1.25 12.99
CA LEU A 212 16.21 -1.35 11.62
C LEU A 212 17.18 -0.22 11.25
N GLY A 213 17.50 0.69 12.19
CA GLY A 213 18.38 1.83 11.94
C GLY A 213 17.71 2.96 11.15
N LEU A 214 16.38 2.94 11.02
CA LEU A 214 15.62 4.01 10.42
C LEU A 214 15.27 5.07 11.47
N THR A 215 14.99 6.29 11.00
CA THR A 215 14.67 7.43 11.86
C THR A 215 13.23 7.83 11.61
N PRO A 216 12.30 7.53 12.53
CA PRO A 216 10.94 8.00 12.42
C PRO A 216 10.87 9.53 12.47
N CYS A 217 9.97 10.13 11.69
CA CYS A 217 9.67 11.56 11.77
C CYS A 217 8.96 11.93 13.08
N ALA A 218 8.15 11.00 13.60
CA ALA A 218 7.39 11.19 14.82
C ALA A 218 8.31 11.32 16.03
N LYS A 219 7.93 12.17 16.98
CA LYS A 219 8.71 12.43 18.19
C LYS A 219 8.02 11.80 19.41
N PRO A 220 8.77 11.24 20.38
CA PRO A 220 8.17 10.85 21.65
C PRO A 220 7.46 12.04 22.28
N ALA A 221 6.20 11.86 22.66
CA ALA A 221 5.43 12.80 23.45
C ALA A 221 6.07 12.89 24.83
N GLY A 222 6.36 14.12 25.25
CA GLY A 222 6.96 14.44 26.55
C GLY A 222 6.00 14.28 27.72
#